data_AF-A0A7S2CJ32-F1
#
_entry.id   AF-A0A7S2CJ32-F1
#
_cell.length_a   1.000
_cell.length_b   1.000
_cell.length_c   1.000
_cell.angle_alpha   90.00
_cell.angle_beta   90.00
_cell.angle_gamma   90.00
#
_symmetry.space_group_name_H-M   'P 1'
#
loop_
_entity.id
_entity.type
_entity.pdbx_description
1 polymer ?
#
loop_
_entity_poly.entity_id
_entity_poly.type
_entity_poly.pdbx_seq_one_letter_code
_entity_poly.pdbx_strand_id
1 'polypeptide(L)'
;RAGAPLMPVYIFGQTQLFYTFSGGLQQMLRRASRALKISLIPFIGRSWISPFIPLQQPITCVVGRPLNQHATPIEQPTPQQVDELHATFCIELRRIFEAHKASHPGYASKRLYFDDEELDDAEIERLRAQRRLEHYHIFPAKL
;
A
#
# COMPACT_ATOMS: atom_id res chain seq x y z
N ARG A 1 25.78 6.73 -4.73
CA ARG A 1 25.94 5.44 -5.45
C ARG A 1 24.87 5.39 -6.53
N ALA A 2 25.26 5.18 -7.79
CA ALA A 2 24.36 5.04 -8.95
C ALA A 2 24.67 3.72 -9.68
N GLY A 3 23.73 3.21 -10.49
CA GLY A 3 23.93 2.01 -11.30
C GLY A 3 23.39 0.68 -10.74
N ALA A 4 22.64 0.70 -9.63
CA ALA A 4 21.91 -0.48 -9.17
C ALA A 4 20.63 -0.67 -10.02
N PRO A 5 20.27 -1.91 -10.39
CA PRO A 5 19.04 -2.16 -11.12
C PRO A 5 17.82 -1.84 -10.25
N LEU A 6 16.83 -1.16 -10.82
CA LEU A 6 15.57 -0.85 -10.16
C LEU A 6 14.68 -2.11 -10.13
N MET A 7 14.24 -2.51 -8.94
CA MET A 7 13.44 -3.71 -8.70
C MET A 7 12.02 -3.34 -8.26
N PRO A 8 10.96 -3.71 -9.01
CA PRO A 8 9.60 -3.61 -8.54
C PRO A 8 9.33 -4.70 -7.50
N VAL A 9 8.86 -4.30 -6.32
CA VAL A 9 8.55 -5.21 -5.21
C VAL A 9 7.17 -4.88 -4.67
N TYR A 10 6.34 -5.91 -4.51
CA TYR A 10 5.04 -5.79 -3.86
C TYR A 10 4.95 -6.76 -2.68
N ILE A 11 4.44 -6.28 -1.55
CA ILE A 11 4.33 -7.08 -0.33
C ILE A 11 2.85 -7.20 0.05
N PHE A 12 2.28 -8.38 -0.18
CA PHE A 12 0.92 -8.72 0.24
C PHE A 12 0.86 -8.93 1.76
N GLY A 13 -0.27 -8.56 2.35
CA GLY A 13 -0.57 -8.78 3.78
C GLY A 13 -0.08 -7.67 4.71
N GLN A 14 0.81 -6.77 4.26
CA GLN A 14 1.38 -5.71 5.11
C GLN A 14 0.31 -4.82 5.77
N THR A 15 -0.74 -4.46 5.03
CA THR A 15 -1.81 -3.60 5.54
C THR A 15 -2.72 -4.28 6.57
N GLN A 16 -2.58 -5.60 6.77
CA GLN A 16 -3.41 -6.40 7.68
C GLN A 16 -2.69 -6.73 8.98
N LEU A 17 -1.43 -6.28 9.15
CA LEU A 17 -0.61 -6.56 10.32
C LEU A 17 -1.08 -5.86 11.59
N PHE A 18 -1.84 -4.78 11.45
CA PHE A 18 -2.35 -4.02 12.58
C PHE A 18 -3.79 -3.61 12.34
N TYR A 19 -4.57 -3.60 13.40
CA TYR A 19 -5.86 -2.97 13.45
C TYR A 19 -5.68 -1.47 13.51
N THR A 20 -6.35 -0.76 12.60
CA THR A 20 -6.38 0.70 12.59
C THR A 20 -7.79 1.18 12.86
N PHE A 21 -7.88 2.33 13.50
CA PHE A 21 -9.17 2.92 13.85
C PHE A 21 -9.77 3.65 12.66
N SER A 22 -11.05 3.41 12.41
CA SER A 22 -11.83 4.08 11.37
C SER A 22 -12.87 5.04 11.98
N GLY A 23 -13.47 5.90 11.15
CA GLY A 23 -14.56 6.80 11.57
C GLY A 23 -14.09 8.12 12.20
N GLY A 24 -14.88 8.63 13.16
CA GLY A 24 -14.71 9.99 13.72
C GLY A 24 -13.33 10.24 14.35
N LEU A 25 -12.79 9.24 15.07
CA LEU A 25 -11.47 9.31 15.68
C LEU A 25 -10.36 9.49 14.62
N GLN A 26 -10.43 8.74 13.52
CA GLN A 26 -9.47 8.86 12.41
C GLN A 26 -9.53 10.25 11.78
N GLN A 27 -10.72 10.83 11.62
CA GLN A 27 -10.88 12.18 11.05
C GLN A 27 -10.29 13.26 11.97
N MET A 28 -10.53 13.15 13.27
CA MET A 28 -9.95 14.06 14.27
C MET A 28 -8.42 13.98 14.26
N LEU A 29 -7.86 12.77 14.30
CA LEU A 29 -6.41 12.55 14.28
C LEU A 29 -5.77 13.00 12.96
N ARG A 30 -6.44 12.85 11.81
CA ARG A 30 -5.98 13.43 10.54
C ARG A 30 -5.88 14.95 10.59
N ARG A 31 -6.86 15.64 11.19
CA ARG A 31 -6.83 17.10 11.35
C ARG A 31 -5.68 17.52 12.26
N ALA A 32 -5.51 16.83 13.40
CA ALA A 32 -4.40 17.06 14.32
C ALA A 32 -3.04 16.79 13.67
N SER A 33 -2.91 15.69 12.91
CA SER A 33 -1.69 15.35 12.17
C SER A 33 -1.26 16.45 11.20
N ARG A 34 -2.23 17.02 10.48
CA ARG A 34 -1.98 18.14 9.55
C ARG A 34 -1.56 19.42 10.27
N ALA A 35 -2.19 19.71 11.42
CA ALA A 35 -1.85 20.88 12.22
C ALA A 35 -0.44 20.76 12.84
N LEU A 36 -0.11 19.59 13.39
CA LEU A 36 1.17 19.33 14.06
C LEU A 36 2.30 18.96 13.09
N LYS A 37 1.99 18.67 11.82
CA LYS A 37 2.93 18.12 10.82
C LYS A 37 3.60 16.82 11.28
N ILE A 38 2.90 16.03 12.10
CA ILE A 38 3.33 14.72 12.61
C ILE A 38 2.29 13.69 12.22
N SER A 39 2.71 12.48 11.85
CA SER A 39 1.79 11.39 11.52
C SER A 39 1.24 10.75 12.80
N LEU A 40 -0.03 11.04 13.15
CA LEU A 40 -0.73 10.41 14.26
C LEU A 40 -1.62 9.28 13.73
N ILE A 41 -1.08 8.06 13.71
CA ILE A 41 -1.78 6.87 13.25
C ILE A 41 -1.99 5.94 14.45
N PRO A 42 -3.22 5.83 14.97
CA PRO A 42 -3.49 4.88 16.03
C PRO A 42 -3.59 3.47 15.43
N PHE A 43 -2.83 2.54 16.00
CA PHE A 43 -2.86 1.14 15.60
C PHE A 43 -2.74 0.22 16.81
N ILE A 44 -3.34 -0.96 16.72
CA ILE A 44 -3.23 -2.04 17.70
C ILE A 44 -2.90 -3.31 16.95
N GLY A 45 -1.87 -4.02 17.40
CA GLY A 45 -1.51 -5.33 16.88
C GLY A 45 -2.20 -6.44 17.66
N ARG A 46 -1.41 -7.33 18.26
CA ARG A 46 -1.85 -8.61 18.82
C ARG A 46 -2.81 -8.49 20.00
N SER A 47 -2.62 -7.52 20.90
CA SER A 47 -3.48 -7.35 22.08
C SER A 47 -3.36 -5.94 22.68
N TRP A 48 -4.26 -5.56 23.59
CA TRP A 48 -4.18 -4.31 24.34
C TRP A 48 -2.90 -4.19 25.20
N ILE A 49 -2.42 -5.31 25.72
CA ILE A 49 -1.20 -5.39 26.56
C ILE A 49 0.06 -5.33 25.69
N SER A 50 -0.02 -5.77 24.44
CA SER A 50 1.10 -5.75 23.49
C SER A 50 0.67 -5.16 22.14
N PRO A 51 0.34 -3.85 22.10
CA PRO A 51 -0.25 -3.21 20.92
C PRO A 51 0.75 -3.05 19.76
N PHE A 52 2.05 -3.13 20.03
CA PHE A 52 3.10 -2.98 19.01
C PHE A 52 3.49 -4.30 18.33
N ILE A 53 2.99 -5.45 18.78
CA ILE A 53 3.29 -6.74 18.17
C ILE A 53 2.32 -6.97 17.00
N PRO A 54 2.79 -7.21 15.76
CA PRO A 54 1.91 -7.47 14.62
C PRO A 54 0.97 -8.66 14.83
N LEU A 55 -0.16 -8.63 14.12
CA LEU A 55 -1.07 -9.76 13.99
C LEU A 55 -0.40 -10.89 13.19
N GLN A 56 -0.82 -12.13 13.47
CA GLN A 56 -0.39 -13.31 12.72
C GLN A 56 -1.13 -13.36 11.38
N GLN A 57 -0.64 -12.60 10.40
CA GLN A 57 -1.12 -12.62 9.03
C GLN A 57 -0.03 -13.15 8.10
N PRO A 58 -0.39 -13.93 7.05
CA PRO A 58 0.58 -14.30 6.02
C PRO A 58 1.13 -13.03 5.36
N ILE A 59 2.43 -13.01 5.09
CA ILE A 59 3.08 -11.96 4.30
C ILE A 59 3.71 -12.63 3.08
N THR A 60 3.43 -12.11 1.90
CA THR A 60 4.03 -12.60 0.65
C THR A 60 4.77 -11.47 -0.03
N CYS A 61 6.09 -11.55 -0.10
CA CYS A 61 6.92 -10.61 -0.84
C CYS A 61 7.13 -11.15 -2.27
N VAL A 62 6.69 -10.40 -3.27
CA VAL A 62 6.88 -10.72 -4.67
C VAL A 62 7.86 -9.72 -5.27
N VAL A 63 8.95 -10.26 -5.79
CA VAL A 63 10.00 -9.49 -6.46
C VAL A 63 9.82 -9.66 -7.96
N GLY A 64 9.67 -8.54 -8.67
CA GLY A 64 9.53 -8.52 -10.11
C GLY A 64 10.88 -8.54 -10.83
N ARG A 65 10.83 -8.25 -12.14
CA ARG A 65 12.02 -8.24 -13.00
C ARG A 65 12.77 -6.90 -12.85
N PRO A 66 14.11 -6.89 -12.90
CA PRO A 66 14.86 -5.64 -12.88
C PRO A 66 14.60 -4.83 -14.16
N LEU A 67 14.36 -3.52 -14.02
CA LEU A 67 13.95 -2.64 -15.13
C LEU A 67 15.14 -2.06 -15.93
N ASN A 68 16.27 -1.86 -15.27
CA ASN A 68 17.44 -1.17 -15.83
C ASN A 68 18.69 -2.05 -15.85
N GLN A 69 18.57 -3.28 -16.32
CA GLN A 69 19.65 -4.27 -16.28
C GLN A 69 20.90 -3.88 -17.10
N HIS A 70 20.73 -3.00 -18.10
CA HIS A 70 21.74 -2.72 -19.11
C HIS A 70 22.03 -1.22 -19.32
N ALA A 71 21.47 -0.33 -18.50
CA ALA A 71 21.67 1.11 -18.66
C ALA A 71 22.93 1.58 -17.94
N THR A 72 23.79 2.31 -18.66
CA THR A 72 24.89 3.08 -18.05
C THR A 72 24.28 4.03 -17.00
N PRO A 73 24.91 4.17 -15.81
CA PRO A 73 24.40 5.10 -14.80
C PRO A 73 24.28 6.52 -15.39
N ILE A 74 23.09 7.10 -15.30
CA ILE A 74 22.85 8.50 -15.68
C ILE A 74 23.09 9.35 -14.43
N GLU A 75 24.11 10.21 -14.44
CA GLU A 75 24.47 11.04 -13.28
C GLU A 75 23.43 12.11 -12.95
N GLN A 76 22.77 12.66 -13.98
CA GLN A 76 21.71 13.68 -13.85
C GLN A 76 20.55 13.32 -14.79
N PRO A 77 19.61 12.48 -14.35
CA PRO A 77 18.47 12.12 -15.19
C PRO A 77 17.56 13.33 -15.39
N THR A 78 17.04 13.49 -16.60
CA THR A 78 16.01 14.50 -16.87
C THR A 78 14.67 14.06 -16.26
N PRO A 79 13.76 14.99 -15.92
CA PRO A 79 12.43 14.64 -15.41
C PRO A 79 11.70 13.63 -16.32
N GLN A 80 11.79 13.83 -17.64
CA GLN A 80 11.18 12.92 -18.61
C GLN A 80 11.74 11.49 -18.53
N GLN A 81 13.05 11.31 -18.35
CA GLN A 81 13.64 9.98 -18.18
C GLN A 81 13.16 9.30 -16.90
N VAL A 82 12.96 10.07 -15.83
CA VAL A 82 12.40 9.56 -14.57
C VAL A 82 10.96 9.13 -14.76
N ASP A 83 10.16 9.93 -15.47
CA ASP A 83 8.74 9.64 -15.72
C ASP A 83 8.57 8.39 -16.60
N GLU A 84 9.36 8.23 -17.66
CA GLU A 84 9.37 7.04 -18.52
C GLU A 84 9.73 5.77 -17.74
N LEU A 85 10.75 5.86 -16.87
CA LEU A 85 11.16 4.76 -16.01
C LEU A 85 10.10 4.45 -14.94
N HIS A 86 9.50 5.47 -14.35
CA HIS A 86 8.41 5.33 -13.37
C HIS A 86 7.19 4.67 -13.99
N ALA A 87 6.79 5.06 -15.21
CA ALA A 87 5.70 4.41 -15.94
C ALA A 87 5.98 2.92 -16.16
N THR A 88 7.21 2.59 -16.57
CA THR A 88 7.65 1.19 -16.73
C THR A 88 7.60 0.42 -15.40
N PHE A 89 7.99 1.08 -14.31
CA PHE A 89 7.92 0.52 -12.96
C PHE A 89 6.48 0.22 -12.53
N CYS A 90 5.55 1.16 -12.74
CA CYS A 90 4.13 0.98 -12.43
C CYS A 90 3.51 -0.17 -13.22
N ILE A 91 3.85 -0.29 -14.52
CA ILE A 91 3.41 -1.41 -15.36
C ILE A 91 3.86 -2.76 -14.79
N GLU A 92 5.16 -2.90 -14.45
CA GLU A 92 5.67 -4.14 -13.87
C GLU A 92 5.11 -4.41 -12.47
N LEU A 93 4.90 -3.37 -11.65
CA LEU A 93 4.28 -3.50 -10.33
C LEU A 93 2.84 -4.02 -10.45
N ARG A 94 2.05 -3.48 -11.39
CA ARG A 94 0.70 -3.97 -11.67
C ARG A 94 0.72 -5.41 -12.18
N ARG A 95 1.66 -5.76 -13.05
CA ARG A 95 1.81 -7.12 -13.57
C ARG A 95 2.07 -8.12 -12.45
N ILE A 96 3.01 -7.84 -11.53
CA ILE A 96 3.31 -8.77 -10.44
C ILE A 96 2.17 -8.85 -9.42
N PHE A 97 1.47 -7.73 -9.19
CA PHE A 97 0.29 -7.69 -8.35
C PHE A 97 -0.81 -8.60 -8.90
N GLU A 98 -1.21 -8.40 -10.15
CA GLU A 98 -2.27 -9.18 -10.80
C GLU A 98 -1.94 -10.67 -10.88
N ALA A 99 -0.68 -11.01 -11.16
CA ALA A 99 -0.23 -12.40 -11.22
C ALA A 99 -0.32 -13.15 -9.88
N HIS A 100 -0.20 -12.45 -8.75
CA HIS A 100 -0.11 -13.09 -7.42
C HIS A 100 -1.28 -12.77 -6.48
N LYS A 101 -2.14 -11.79 -6.78
CA LYS A 101 -3.23 -11.36 -5.88
C LYS A 101 -4.21 -12.47 -5.52
N ALA A 102 -4.44 -13.43 -6.42
CA ALA A 102 -5.32 -14.58 -6.17
C ALA A 102 -4.71 -15.60 -5.19
N SER A 103 -3.38 -15.63 -5.07
CA SER A 103 -2.67 -16.55 -4.17
C SER A 103 -2.68 -16.09 -2.71
N HIS A 104 -2.99 -14.81 -2.46
CA HIS A 104 -2.99 -14.23 -1.12
C HIS A 104 -4.41 -14.00 -0.59
N PRO A 105 -4.74 -14.42 0.65
CA PRO A 105 -6.08 -14.26 1.21
C PRO A 105 -6.57 -12.80 1.22
N GLY A 106 -7.78 -12.57 0.70
CA GLY A 106 -8.41 -11.25 0.70
C GLY A 106 -7.92 -10.28 -0.38
N TYR A 107 -7.10 -10.72 -1.35
CA TYR A 107 -6.62 -9.87 -2.45
C TYR A 107 -7.21 -10.21 -3.83
N ALA A 108 -7.91 -11.33 -3.98
CA ALA A 108 -8.44 -11.78 -5.27
C ALA A 108 -9.33 -10.72 -5.98
N SER A 109 -10.17 -10.01 -5.23
CA SER A 109 -11.03 -8.94 -5.73
C SER A 109 -10.37 -7.55 -5.73
N LYS A 110 -9.15 -7.42 -5.18
CA LYS A 110 -8.48 -6.12 -5.05
C LYS A 110 -7.82 -5.72 -6.37
N ARG A 111 -7.72 -4.41 -6.56
CA ARG A 111 -7.04 -3.78 -7.68
C ARG A 111 -5.99 -2.79 -7.16
N LEU A 112 -4.87 -2.72 -7.85
CA LEU A 112 -3.83 -1.73 -7.60
C LEU A 112 -4.10 -0.49 -8.46
N TYR A 113 -4.17 0.66 -7.82
CA TYR A 113 -4.39 1.97 -8.45
C TYR A 113 -3.15 2.84 -8.24
N PHE A 114 -2.80 3.63 -9.25
CA PHE A 114 -1.77 4.66 -9.16
C PHE A 114 -2.39 6.06 -9.13
N ASP A 115 -1.66 7.04 -8.60
CA ASP A 115 -2.18 8.41 -8.38
C ASP A 115 -2.46 9.16 -9.70
N ASP A 116 -1.85 8.74 -10.81
CA ASP A 116 -2.06 9.26 -12.17
C ASP A 116 -3.31 8.67 -12.85
N GLU A 117 -3.94 7.63 -12.29
CA GLU A 117 -5.20 7.11 -12.78
C GLU A 117 -6.37 7.98 -12.26
N GLU A 118 -7.03 8.73 -13.14
CA GLU A 118 -8.29 9.40 -12.80
C GLU A 118 -9.35 8.34 -12.46
N LEU A 119 -9.77 8.35 -11.18
CA LEU A 119 -10.88 7.54 -10.70
C LEU A 119 -12.15 8.40 -10.72
N ASP A 120 -13.20 7.87 -11.32
CA ASP A 120 -14.57 8.38 -11.20
C ASP A 120 -14.94 8.52 -9.72
N ASP A 121 -15.58 9.65 -9.35
CA ASP A 121 -16.10 9.91 -8.02
C ASP A 121 -16.99 8.77 -7.49
N ALA A 122 -17.77 8.14 -8.36
CA ALA A 122 -18.59 6.98 -8.01
C ALA A 122 -17.76 5.76 -7.64
N GLU A 123 -16.63 5.53 -8.33
CA GLU A 123 -15.69 4.45 -8.00
C GLU A 123 -14.95 4.75 -6.69
N ILE A 124 -14.55 6.01 -6.47
CA ILE A 124 -13.96 6.45 -5.20
C ILE A 124 -14.91 6.20 -4.03
N GLU A 125 -16.20 6.56 -4.17
CA GLU A 125 -17.18 6.31 -3.12
C GLU A 125 -17.44 4.82 -2.90
N ARG A 126 -17.47 4.00 -3.97
CA ARG A 126 -17.53 2.53 -3.84
C ARG A 126 -16.35 1.99 -3.06
N LEU A 127 -15.12 2.40 -3.38
CA LEU A 127 -13.91 1.99 -2.67
C LEU A 127 -13.92 2.44 -1.21
N ARG A 128 -14.41 3.65 -0.92
CA ARG A 128 -14.59 4.15 0.46
C ARG A 128 -15.64 3.37 1.22
N ALA A 129 -16.74 2.97 0.58
CA ALA A 129 -17.79 2.16 1.18
C ALA A 129 -17.27 0.74 1.46
N GLN A 130 -16.58 0.12 0.50
CA GLN A 130 -15.95 -1.19 0.66
C GLN A 130 -14.93 -1.18 1.80
N ARG A 131 -14.04 -0.18 1.86
CA ARG A 131 -13.09 -0.03 2.98
C ARG A 131 -13.78 0.14 4.32
N ARG A 132 -14.87 0.92 4.38
CA ARG A 132 -15.66 1.06 5.61
C ARG A 132 -16.12 -0.32 6.08
N LEU A 133 -16.74 -1.11 5.21
CA LEU A 133 -17.21 -2.47 5.53
C LEU A 133 -16.07 -3.39 5.96
N GLU A 134 -14.95 -3.41 5.21
CA GLU A 134 -13.78 -4.23 5.55
C GLU A 134 -13.20 -3.85 6.93
N HIS A 135 -13.14 -2.55 7.28
CA HIS A 135 -12.60 -2.10 8.57
C HIS A 135 -13.52 -2.32 9.77
N TYR A 136 -14.85 -2.40 9.60
CA TYR A 136 -15.76 -2.62 10.72
C TYR A 136 -15.72 -4.06 11.27
N HIS A 137 -15.13 -5.02 10.54
CA HIS A 137 -14.93 -6.40 11.01
C HIS A 137 -13.59 -6.64 11.73
N ILE A 138 -12.74 -5.61 11.81
CA ILE A 138 -11.35 -5.74 12.25
C ILE A 138 -11.21 -5.60 13.78
N PHE A 139 -12.20 -5.05 14.47
CA PHE A 139 -12.31 -5.26 15.92
C PHE A 139 -13.04 -6.59 16.14
N PRO A 140 -12.39 -7.61 16.74
CA PRO A 140 -13.16 -8.74 17.22
C PRO A 140 -14.18 -8.20 18.24
N ALA A 141 -15.46 -8.49 18.01
CA ALA A 141 -16.54 -8.28 18.99
C ALA A 141 -16.35 -9.12 20.28
N LYS A 142 -15.24 -9.87 20.35
CA LYS A 142 -14.76 -10.61 21.51
C LYS A 142 -13.32 -10.17 21.81
N LEU A 143 -13.22 -9.04 22.50
CA LEU A 143 -12.15 -8.74 23.45
C LEU A 143 -12.80 -8.67 24.82
#